data_AF-A0A1M6HYT4-F1
#
_entry.id   AF-A0A1M6HYT4-F1
#
_cell.length_a   1.000
_cell.length_b   1.000
_cell.length_c   1.000
_cell.angle_alpha   90.00
_cell.angle_beta   90.00
_cell.angle_gamma   90.00
#
_symmetry.space_group_name_H-M   'P 1'
#
loop_
_entity.id
_entity.type
_entity.pdbx_description
1 polymer ?
#
loop_
_entity_poly.entity_id
_entity_poly.type
_entity_poly.pdbx_seq_one_letter_code
_entity_poly.pdbx_strand_id
1 'polypeptide(L)'
;MTIFKHTLVTLCLFSLLSVVFAFQATAADNPYNLAPGARGKLCLDCHEGFKGTMEKKFIHTPLAEGQCTGCHNPHAADHGKLLAADPTQICASCHEDMSAANVRSAHQVVSDGDCVTCHDPHSSDNRMNLVASGSELCFGCHEELGQQVASNKFAHSPVKQDCMTCHAPHFSAENPALLRSQAPELCLDCHDSSKKTFKSQHVGYPVETANCSSCHNPHGSNTTAMLYDNVHQPLTSRMCKQCHEDPSSATPFATVKPSFELCQGCHYEMVNDTFNKDRMHWPVVDEKGCLNCHSPHASSEAMLMKAPQKEVCSSCHSDTIARQARALTKHQPIDDGECSSCHSPHSSDNPFILTEKSNINLCGQCHDWQTHSTHPIGDDVIDPRNPNLSLDCLSCHRTHGTEYKHFIYTETINDLCVQCHQQYRR
;
A
#
# COMPACT_ATOMS: atom_id res chain seq x y z
N MET A 1 66.06 -34.06 -42.15
CA MET A 1 67.47 -33.89 -41.72
C MET A 1 67.47 -32.87 -40.59
N THR A 2 67.33 -33.33 -39.33
CA THR A 2 68.44 -33.55 -38.36
C THR A 2 69.17 -32.25 -38.01
N ILE A 3 68.84 -31.58 -36.89
CA ILE A 3 69.19 -31.84 -35.47
C ILE A 3 70.49 -31.12 -35.03
N PHE A 4 70.32 -30.18 -34.07
CA PHE A 4 71.14 -29.85 -32.89
C PHE A 4 72.66 -29.56 -33.01
N LYS A 5 73.13 -28.46 -32.38
CA LYS A 5 73.68 -28.41 -31.00
C LYS A 5 74.28 -27.03 -30.63
N HIS A 6 74.38 -26.80 -29.31
CA HIS A 6 75.00 -25.69 -28.55
C HIS A 6 74.04 -24.55 -28.19
N THR A 7 73.29 -24.58 -27.06
CA THR A 7 73.58 -24.92 -25.65
C THR A 7 74.37 -23.83 -24.91
N LEU A 8 73.71 -23.25 -23.90
CA LEU A 8 74.25 -22.58 -22.70
C LEU A 8 75.15 -21.34 -22.92
N VAL A 9 74.64 -20.17 -22.53
CA VAL A 9 75.25 -19.18 -21.59
C VAL A 9 74.51 -17.85 -21.78
N THR A 10 73.31 -17.72 -21.19
CA THR A 10 72.70 -16.41 -20.84
C THR A 10 71.51 -16.54 -19.87
N LEU A 11 71.53 -17.54 -18.98
CA LEU A 11 70.78 -17.48 -17.71
C LEU A 11 71.76 -16.94 -16.67
N CYS A 12 71.67 -15.65 -16.28
CA CYS A 12 72.13 -15.15 -14.96
C CYS A 12 72.06 -13.61 -14.76
N LEU A 13 71.47 -12.80 -15.65
CA LEU A 13 71.54 -11.33 -15.53
C LEU A 13 70.20 -10.57 -15.59
N PHE A 14 69.07 -11.23 -15.40
CA PHE A 14 67.75 -10.59 -15.35
C PHE A 14 66.88 -11.01 -14.15
N SER A 15 67.51 -11.25 -12.99
CA SER A 15 66.79 -11.60 -11.75
C SER A 15 67.00 -10.60 -10.60
N LEU A 16 67.40 -9.36 -10.89
CA LEU A 16 67.73 -8.35 -9.88
C LEU A 16 67.09 -6.97 -10.12
N LEU A 17 65.97 -6.91 -10.86
CA LEU A 17 65.21 -5.67 -11.06
C LEU A 17 63.69 -5.84 -10.85
N SER A 18 63.29 -6.66 -9.87
CA SER A 18 61.87 -6.95 -9.58
C SER A 18 61.45 -6.58 -8.16
N VAL A 19 62.25 -5.79 -7.44
CA VAL A 19 61.92 -5.34 -6.09
C VAL A 19 62.13 -3.84 -6.06
N VAL A 20 61.01 -3.11 -6.14
CA VAL A 20 60.67 -1.74 -5.70
C VAL A 20 59.70 -1.17 -6.74
N PHE A 21 58.54 -1.80 -6.89
CA PHE A 21 57.33 -1.01 -7.09
C PHE A 21 56.79 -0.80 -5.68
N ALA A 22 57.25 0.31 -5.10
CA ALA A 22 56.68 0.85 -3.89
C ALA A 22 55.15 0.93 -4.08
N PHE A 23 54.44 0.43 -3.08
CA PHE A 23 53.06 0.77 -2.79
C PHE A 23 52.88 2.29 -2.97
N GLN A 24 52.39 2.72 -4.13
CA GLN A 24 51.65 3.96 -4.22
C GLN A 24 50.24 3.62 -3.77
N ALA A 25 50.07 3.53 -2.46
CA ALA A 25 48.77 3.82 -1.86
C ALA A 25 48.45 5.23 -2.33
N THR A 26 47.45 5.34 -3.19
CA THR A 26 46.96 6.62 -3.69
C THR A 26 46.60 7.49 -2.50
N ALA A 27 47.36 8.58 -2.31
CA ALA A 27 46.92 9.73 -1.54
C ALA A 27 45.78 10.40 -2.33
N ALA A 28 44.61 9.79 -2.30
CA ALA A 28 43.36 10.33 -2.79
C ALA A 28 42.31 9.79 -1.82
N ASP A 29 41.78 10.67 -0.98
CA ASP A 29 40.53 10.57 -0.18
C ASP A 29 40.66 11.40 1.11
N ASN A 30 41.08 12.66 0.96
CA ASN A 30 40.99 13.63 2.04
C ASN A 30 40.29 14.90 1.56
N PRO A 31 38.99 14.81 1.20
CA PRO A 31 38.23 15.95 0.70
C PRO A 31 38.10 17.09 1.73
N TYR A 32 38.45 16.84 3.00
CA TYR A 32 38.29 17.78 4.11
C TYR A 32 39.60 18.28 4.71
N ASN A 33 40.76 18.03 4.08
CA ASN A 33 42.09 18.49 4.55
C ASN A 33 42.47 18.05 5.98
N LEU A 34 42.10 16.83 6.37
CA LEU A 34 42.44 16.24 7.66
C LEU A 34 43.92 15.87 7.78
N ALA A 35 44.44 15.83 9.01
CA ALA A 35 45.81 15.35 9.25
C ALA A 35 45.97 13.88 8.82
N PRO A 36 47.15 13.45 8.35
CA PRO A 36 47.39 12.04 8.02
C PRO A 36 47.05 11.11 9.19
N GLY A 37 46.21 10.11 8.95
CA GLY A 37 45.75 9.18 9.98
C GLY A 37 44.57 9.66 10.82
N ALA A 38 43.97 10.81 10.52
CA ALA A 38 42.78 11.34 11.19
C ALA A 38 41.49 10.59 10.80
N ARG A 39 41.38 9.34 11.26
CA ARG A 39 40.23 8.44 11.09
C ARG A 39 40.08 7.51 12.29
N GLY A 40 38.92 6.86 12.44
CA GLY A 40 38.68 5.84 13.44
C GLY A 40 39.01 6.29 14.88
N LYS A 41 40.10 5.75 15.45
CA LYS A 41 40.49 5.98 16.86
C LYS A 41 40.58 7.48 17.22
N LEU A 42 41.15 8.31 16.35
CA LEU A 42 41.26 9.75 16.63
C LEU A 42 39.89 10.40 16.84
N CYS A 43 38.91 10.04 16.01
CA CYS A 43 37.53 10.50 16.15
C CYS A 43 36.94 10.01 17.47
N LEU A 44 37.15 8.74 17.82
CA LEU A 44 36.63 8.13 19.04
C LEU A 44 37.29 8.63 20.34
N ASP A 45 38.50 9.19 20.28
CA ASP A 45 39.16 9.81 21.44
C ASP A 45 38.36 11.04 21.95
N CYS A 46 37.57 11.69 21.08
CA CYS A 46 36.63 12.75 21.46
C CYS A 46 35.16 12.30 21.46
N HIS A 47 34.76 11.41 20.54
CA HIS A 47 33.42 10.85 20.46
C HIS A 47 33.26 9.62 21.38
N GLU A 48 33.61 9.75 22.65
CA GLU A 48 33.64 8.62 23.57
C GLU A 48 32.28 7.96 23.76
N GLY A 49 31.20 8.76 23.79
CA GLY A 49 29.83 8.25 23.87
C GLY A 49 29.40 7.41 22.66
N PHE A 50 30.12 7.48 21.55
CA PHE A 50 29.87 6.67 20.36
C PHE A 50 30.58 5.30 20.41
N LYS A 51 31.54 5.10 21.33
CA LYS A 51 32.29 3.84 21.44
C LYS A 51 31.36 2.64 21.66
N GLY A 52 30.25 2.80 22.41
CA GLY A 52 29.26 1.72 22.60
C GLY A 52 28.57 1.28 21.31
N THR A 53 28.38 2.18 20.34
CA THR A 53 27.85 1.82 19.00
C THR A 53 28.83 0.92 18.24
N MET A 54 30.14 1.02 18.53
CA MET A 54 31.16 0.15 17.93
C MET A 54 31.19 -1.26 18.54
N GLU A 55 30.40 -1.53 19.57
CA GLU A 55 30.40 -2.82 20.29
C GLU A 55 29.20 -3.71 19.93
N LYS A 56 28.24 -3.19 19.14
CA LYS A 56 27.08 -3.96 18.70
C LYS A 56 27.49 -5.10 17.74
N LYS A 57 26.63 -6.11 17.65
CA LYS A 57 26.92 -7.36 16.93
C LYS A 57 27.16 -7.16 15.42
N PHE A 58 26.40 -6.29 14.78
CA PHE A 58 26.49 -6.01 13.34
C PHE A 58 26.90 -4.56 13.14
N ILE A 59 28.15 -4.34 12.78
CA ILE A 59 28.71 -3.01 12.52
C ILE A 59 28.75 -2.80 11.01
N HIS A 60 28.29 -1.64 10.56
CA HIS A 60 28.36 -1.25 9.16
C HIS A 60 29.82 -1.20 8.69
N THR A 61 30.13 -1.78 7.52
CA THR A 61 31.51 -1.97 7.06
C THR A 61 32.37 -0.70 7.07
N PRO A 62 31.91 0.46 6.53
CA PRO A 62 32.68 1.70 6.58
C PRO A 62 33.00 2.13 8.02
N LEU A 63 32.09 1.90 8.95
CA LEU A 63 32.30 2.24 10.35
C LEU A 63 33.32 1.30 11.01
N ALA A 64 33.23 -0.01 10.76
CA ALA A 64 34.19 -1.00 11.26
C ALA A 64 35.63 -0.70 10.80
N GLU A 65 35.78 -0.12 9.61
CA GLU A 65 37.06 0.33 9.06
C GLU A 65 37.50 1.73 9.54
N GLY A 66 36.69 2.38 10.37
CA GLY A 66 36.96 3.72 10.91
C GLY A 66 36.81 4.84 9.88
N GLN A 67 36.10 4.62 8.78
CA GLN A 67 35.89 5.57 7.68
C GLN A 67 34.76 6.58 7.98
N CYS A 68 34.87 7.29 9.11
CA CYS A 68 33.84 8.25 9.54
C CYS A 68 33.57 9.34 8.49
N THR A 69 34.60 9.72 7.74
CA THR A 69 34.56 10.81 6.77
C THR A 69 33.97 10.40 5.42
N GLY A 70 33.67 9.11 5.22
CA GLY A 70 32.92 8.68 4.04
C GLY A 70 31.49 9.20 4.06
N CYS A 71 30.92 9.37 5.25
CA CYS A 71 29.54 9.85 5.43
C CYS A 71 29.46 11.21 6.13
N HIS A 72 30.45 11.57 6.97
CA HIS A 72 30.42 12.81 7.73
C HIS A 72 31.49 13.82 7.29
N ASN A 73 31.15 15.10 7.34
CA ASN A 73 32.11 16.19 7.25
C ASN A 73 32.41 16.73 8.65
N PRO A 74 33.61 16.50 9.21
CA PRO A 74 33.93 16.84 10.60
C PRO A 74 34.10 18.34 10.87
N HIS A 75 34.09 19.20 9.84
CA HIS A 75 34.26 20.65 10.01
C HIS A 75 32.93 21.39 9.96
N ALA A 76 32.21 21.27 8.84
CA ALA A 76 30.93 21.93 8.63
C ALA A 76 30.19 21.24 7.48
N ALA A 77 28.90 21.00 7.65
CA ALA A 77 28.07 20.43 6.59
C ALA A 77 26.71 21.12 6.57
N ASP A 78 26.13 21.24 5.37
CA ASP A 78 24.81 21.83 5.17
C ASP A 78 23.68 20.86 5.54
N HIS A 79 24.03 19.61 5.85
CA HIS A 79 23.11 18.56 6.26
C HIS A 79 23.20 18.31 7.78
N GLY A 80 22.07 17.92 8.36
CA GLY A 80 21.97 17.58 9.78
C GLY A 80 23.01 16.53 10.20
N LYS A 81 23.45 16.60 11.47
CA LYS A 81 24.45 15.68 12.05
C LYS A 81 25.78 15.63 11.27
N LEU A 82 26.13 16.72 10.59
CA LEU A 82 27.38 16.85 9.84
C LEU A 82 27.52 15.81 8.71
N LEU A 83 26.42 15.47 8.03
CA LEU A 83 26.48 14.56 6.89
C LEU A 83 27.11 15.26 5.67
N ALA A 84 27.96 14.54 4.95
CA ALA A 84 28.73 15.06 3.80
C ALA A 84 27.87 15.39 2.58
N ALA A 85 26.70 14.75 2.46
CA ALA A 85 25.71 14.94 1.42
C ALA A 85 24.32 14.53 1.95
N ASP A 86 23.31 14.56 1.08
CA ASP A 86 21.99 14.03 1.40
C ASP A 86 22.06 12.53 1.78
N PRO A 87 21.31 12.05 2.80
CA PRO A 87 21.36 10.65 3.24
C PRO A 87 21.19 9.63 2.10
N THR A 88 20.28 9.89 1.15
CA THR A 88 20.03 8.96 0.04
C THR A 88 21.24 8.88 -0.90
N GLN A 89 21.87 10.03 -1.16
CA GLN A 89 23.07 10.10 -2.01
C GLN A 89 24.28 9.44 -1.36
N ILE A 90 24.47 9.61 -0.04
CA ILE A 90 25.54 8.94 0.71
C ILE A 90 25.37 7.43 0.62
N CYS A 91 24.16 6.91 0.87
CA CYS A 91 23.93 5.49 0.79
C CYS A 91 24.14 4.97 -0.65
N ALA A 92 23.68 5.72 -1.66
CA ALA A 92 23.77 5.33 -3.07
C ALA A 92 25.20 5.36 -3.64
N SER A 93 26.14 6.07 -3.00
CA SER A 93 27.54 6.04 -3.44
C SER A 93 28.20 4.66 -3.28
N CYS A 94 27.62 3.80 -2.43
CA CYS A 94 28.10 2.43 -2.20
C CYS A 94 27.04 1.37 -2.51
N HIS A 95 25.75 1.69 -2.33
CA HIS A 95 24.63 0.78 -2.56
C HIS A 95 23.88 1.14 -3.84
N GLU A 96 24.49 0.88 -4.98
CA GLU A 96 23.96 1.22 -6.31
C GLU A 96 22.62 0.52 -6.62
N ASP A 97 22.38 -0.65 -6.04
CA ASP A 97 21.17 -1.46 -6.23
C ASP A 97 19.98 -1.02 -5.36
N MET A 98 20.07 0.10 -4.64
CA MET A 98 18.94 0.64 -3.86
C MET A 98 17.83 1.23 -4.71
N SER A 99 18.11 1.54 -5.98
CA SER A 99 17.10 2.01 -6.94
C SER A 99 16.90 0.96 -8.03
N ALA A 100 15.70 0.39 -8.11
CA ALA A 100 15.35 -0.48 -9.23
C ALA A 100 14.86 0.33 -10.43
N ALA A 101 15.36 0.00 -11.61
CA ALA A 101 14.70 0.37 -12.86
C ALA A 101 13.44 -0.48 -13.01
N ASN A 102 12.30 0.14 -13.32
CA ASN A 102 10.97 -0.51 -13.49
C ASN A 102 10.36 -1.07 -12.20
N VAL A 103 10.09 -0.18 -11.23
CA VAL A 103 9.33 -0.51 -10.02
C VAL A 103 7.84 -0.49 -10.30
N ARG A 104 7.13 -1.59 -9.96
CA ARG A 104 5.66 -1.62 -9.96
C ARG A 104 5.10 -1.07 -8.65
N SER A 105 5.74 -1.40 -7.53
CA SER A 105 5.38 -0.93 -6.20
C SER A 105 6.62 -0.79 -5.33
N ALA A 106 6.66 0.25 -4.52
CA ALA A 106 7.69 0.48 -3.52
C ALA A 106 7.05 0.87 -2.19
N HIS A 107 7.73 0.52 -1.11
CA HIS A 107 7.36 1.03 0.20
C HIS A 107 7.60 2.54 0.25
N GLN A 108 6.62 3.31 0.74
CA GLN A 108 6.65 4.78 0.67
C GLN A 108 7.91 5.34 1.36
N VAL A 109 8.23 4.82 2.56
CA VAL A 109 9.45 5.20 3.32
C VAL A 109 10.73 5.03 2.51
N VAL A 110 10.78 4.05 1.62
CA VAL A 110 11.95 3.82 0.74
C VAL A 110 11.94 4.80 -0.43
N SER A 111 10.77 5.11 -0.97
CA SER A 111 10.62 6.10 -2.04
C SER A 111 10.96 7.52 -1.58
N ASP A 112 10.72 7.82 -0.31
CA ASP A 112 11.02 9.11 0.32
C ASP A 112 12.50 9.24 0.75
N GLY A 113 13.28 8.15 0.68
CA GLY A 113 14.69 8.15 1.08
C GLY A 113 14.94 8.00 2.58
N ASP A 114 13.91 7.66 3.36
CA ASP A 114 13.97 7.56 4.82
C ASP A 114 14.52 6.20 5.30
N CYS A 115 15.64 5.76 4.72
CA CYS A 115 16.26 4.46 4.96
C CYS A 115 16.55 4.20 6.45
N VAL A 116 16.89 5.26 7.18
CA VAL A 116 17.28 5.21 8.59
C VAL A 116 16.14 4.88 9.55
N THR A 117 14.89 4.89 9.05
CA THR A 117 13.72 4.41 9.78
C THR A 117 13.81 2.92 10.06
N CYS A 118 14.41 2.17 9.13
CA CYS A 118 14.55 0.72 9.23
C CYS A 118 15.99 0.29 9.51
N HIS A 119 16.99 1.00 8.96
CA HIS A 119 18.40 0.65 9.07
C HIS A 119 19.17 1.63 9.95
N ASP A 120 19.93 1.12 10.91
CA ASP A 120 20.96 1.90 11.59
C ASP A 120 22.20 2.01 10.68
N PRO A 121 22.59 3.22 10.22
CA PRO A 121 23.71 3.40 9.30
C PRO A 121 25.08 3.11 9.95
N HIS A 122 25.10 2.92 11.28
CA HIS A 122 26.31 2.66 12.05
C HIS A 122 26.38 1.19 12.48
N SER A 123 25.44 0.75 13.31
CA SER A 123 25.44 -0.62 13.82
C SER A 123 24.13 -1.01 14.51
N SER A 124 23.82 -2.30 14.50
CA SER A 124 22.70 -2.87 15.23
C SER A 124 23.05 -4.24 15.83
N ASP A 125 22.22 -4.69 16.76
CA ASP A 125 22.22 -6.08 17.21
C ASP A 125 21.45 -7.00 16.24
N ASN A 126 20.75 -6.41 15.28
CA ASN A 126 19.99 -7.12 14.25
C ASN A 126 20.76 -7.20 12.93
N ARG A 127 20.59 -8.32 12.22
CA ARG A 127 21.18 -8.54 10.89
C ARG A 127 20.74 -7.45 9.91
N MET A 128 21.59 -7.10 8.95
CA MET A 128 21.39 -5.99 7.99
C MET A 128 21.22 -4.63 8.68
N ASN A 129 21.76 -4.50 9.90
CA ASN A 129 21.69 -3.31 10.73
C ASN A 129 20.26 -2.82 10.99
N LEU A 130 19.27 -3.69 11.09
CA LEU A 130 17.88 -3.25 11.30
C LEU A 130 17.68 -2.66 12.70
N VAL A 131 16.87 -1.62 12.84
CA VAL A 131 16.58 -1.00 14.15
C VAL A 131 15.73 -1.90 15.06
N ALA A 132 15.00 -2.84 14.47
CA ALA A 132 14.24 -3.89 15.15
C ALA A 132 14.29 -5.20 14.33
N SER A 133 13.97 -6.34 14.94
CA SER A 133 14.07 -7.66 14.29
C SER A 133 12.72 -8.18 13.80
N GLY A 134 12.72 -8.84 12.64
CA GLY A 134 11.57 -9.58 12.12
C GLY A 134 10.33 -8.69 12.00
N SER A 135 9.16 -9.24 12.35
CA SER A 135 7.88 -8.55 12.23
C SER A 135 7.72 -7.33 13.13
N GLU A 136 8.49 -7.23 14.23
CA GLU A 136 8.43 -6.08 15.15
C GLU A 136 8.79 -4.76 14.44
N LEU A 137 9.75 -4.82 13.51
CA LEU A 137 10.12 -3.66 12.69
C LEU A 137 8.94 -3.12 11.90
N CYS A 138 8.17 -4.02 11.29
CA CYS A 138 7.03 -3.68 10.46
C CYS A 138 5.87 -3.13 11.30
N PHE A 139 5.60 -3.75 12.46
CA PHE A 139 4.51 -3.35 13.34
C PHE A 139 4.73 -1.99 14.03
N GLY A 140 5.95 -1.46 14.04
CA GLY A 140 6.20 -0.08 14.47
C GLY A 140 5.47 0.97 13.65
N CYS A 141 5.14 0.67 12.39
CA CYS A 141 4.29 1.52 11.53
C CYS A 141 2.93 0.85 11.23
N HIS A 142 2.92 -0.46 11.03
CA HIS A 142 1.70 -1.23 10.77
C HIS A 142 1.08 -1.77 12.07
N GLU A 143 0.79 -0.87 13.01
CA GLU A 143 0.37 -1.23 14.37
C GLU A 143 -0.96 -2.00 14.37
N GLU A 144 -1.96 -1.51 13.62
CA GLU A 144 -3.28 -2.15 13.51
C GLU A 144 -3.18 -3.58 12.99
N LEU A 145 -2.32 -3.81 11.98
CA LEU A 145 -2.04 -5.15 11.47
C LEU A 145 -1.38 -6.02 12.54
N GLY A 146 -0.44 -5.48 13.31
CA GLY A 146 0.20 -6.18 14.43
C GLY A 146 -0.82 -6.61 15.48
N GLN A 147 -1.75 -5.73 15.85
CA GLN A 147 -2.84 -6.03 16.78
C GLN A 147 -3.81 -7.09 16.22
N GLN A 148 -4.13 -7.02 14.92
CA GLN A 148 -4.95 -8.03 14.25
C GLN A 148 -4.27 -9.40 14.24
N VAL A 149 -2.99 -9.47 13.85
CA VAL A 149 -2.20 -10.72 13.84
C VAL A 149 -2.10 -11.33 15.24
N ALA A 150 -1.96 -10.49 16.27
CA ALA A 150 -1.91 -10.92 17.66
C ALA A 150 -3.26 -11.46 18.16
N SER A 151 -4.38 -10.89 17.72
CA SER A 151 -5.73 -11.27 18.13
C SER A 151 -6.33 -12.44 17.34
N ASN A 152 -5.81 -12.73 16.14
CA ASN A 152 -6.26 -13.82 15.30
C ASN A 152 -6.24 -15.18 16.02
N LYS A 153 -7.40 -15.83 16.11
CA LYS A 153 -7.54 -17.16 16.71
C LYS A 153 -6.71 -18.23 15.97
N PHE A 154 -6.64 -18.12 14.64
CA PHE A 154 -5.85 -19.00 13.77
C PHE A 154 -4.75 -18.17 13.12
N ALA A 155 -3.59 -18.11 13.79
CA ALA A 155 -2.44 -17.39 13.29
C ALA A 155 -1.71 -18.15 12.18
N HIS A 156 -1.20 -17.42 11.18
CA HIS A 156 -0.28 -17.98 10.20
C HIS A 156 1.15 -17.87 10.73
N SER A 157 1.81 -19.01 10.97
CA SER A 157 3.11 -19.07 11.66
C SER A 157 4.21 -18.18 11.06
N PRO A 158 4.40 -18.09 9.72
CA PRO A 158 5.44 -17.24 9.14
C PRO A 158 5.31 -15.76 9.49
N VAL A 159 4.07 -15.26 9.65
CA VAL A 159 3.79 -13.83 9.89
C VAL A 159 4.24 -13.37 11.27
N LYS A 160 4.20 -14.26 12.27
CA LYS A 160 4.73 -13.98 13.61
C LYS A 160 6.25 -13.98 13.68
N GLN A 161 6.92 -14.58 12.70
CA GLN A 161 8.38 -14.70 12.69
C GLN A 161 9.00 -13.56 11.89
N ASP A 162 8.65 -13.46 10.62
CA ASP A 162 9.23 -12.45 9.73
C ASP A 162 8.35 -12.21 8.50
N CYS A 163 7.84 -10.98 8.37
CA CYS A 163 7.12 -10.51 7.18
C CYS A 163 7.93 -10.66 5.89
N MET A 164 9.26 -10.53 5.99
CA MET A 164 10.18 -10.64 4.85
C MET A 164 10.24 -12.05 4.27
N THR A 165 9.63 -13.06 4.90
CA THR A 165 9.47 -14.39 4.29
C THR A 165 8.65 -14.31 3.00
N CYS A 166 7.61 -13.47 3.01
CA CYS A 166 6.69 -13.31 1.89
C CYS A 166 6.86 -11.96 1.19
N HIS A 167 7.23 -10.92 1.92
CA HIS A 167 7.33 -9.56 1.41
C HIS A 167 8.77 -9.15 1.04
N ALA A 168 8.87 -8.27 0.05
CA ALA A 168 10.05 -7.52 -0.34
C ALA A 168 9.91 -6.10 0.25
N PRO A 169 10.63 -5.75 1.32
CA PRO A 169 10.37 -4.53 2.10
C PRO A 169 10.71 -3.22 1.38
N HIS A 170 11.39 -3.27 0.24
CA HIS A 170 11.80 -2.09 -0.52
C HIS A 170 10.92 -1.87 -1.75
N PHE A 171 11.08 -2.73 -2.75
CA PHE A 171 10.39 -2.61 -4.03
C PHE A 171 10.08 -3.97 -4.62
N SER A 172 9.08 -4.01 -5.49
CA SER A 172 8.74 -5.16 -6.32
C SER A 172 8.52 -4.68 -7.75
N ALA A 173 9.16 -5.37 -8.70
CA ALA A 173 8.95 -5.15 -10.13
C ALA A 173 7.63 -5.78 -10.62
N GLU A 174 7.13 -6.78 -9.91
CA GLU A 174 6.05 -7.64 -10.41
C GLU A 174 4.77 -7.59 -9.58
N ASN A 175 4.87 -7.31 -8.28
CA ASN A 175 3.75 -7.45 -7.36
C ASN A 175 3.39 -6.12 -6.66
N PRO A 176 2.12 -5.67 -6.73
CA PRO A 176 1.71 -4.42 -6.09
C PRO A 176 1.74 -4.49 -4.55
N ALA A 177 1.53 -5.66 -3.95
CA ALA A 177 1.55 -5.89 -2.51
C ALA A 177 2.97 -6.22 -1.97
N LEU A 178 4.01 -5.92 -2.75
CA LEU A 178 5.40 -6.16 -2.39
C LEU A 178 5.68 -7.63 -2.05
N LEU A 179 5.03 -8.60 -2.70
CA LEU A 179 5.36 -10.01 -2.51
C LEU A 179 6.64 -10.38 -3.27
N ARG A 180 7.39 -11.35 -2.72
CA ARG A 180 8.61 -11.90 -3.33
C ARG A 180 8.34 -12.74 -4.58
N SER A 181 7.19 -13.37 -4.65
CA SER A 181 6.67 -14.11 -5.81
C SER A 181 5.14 -14.00 -5.83
N GLN A 182 4.51 -14.36 -6.94
CA GLN A 182 3.05 -14.31 -7.07
C GLN A 182 2.38 -15.54 -6.43
N ALA A 183 1.18 -15.37 -5.91
CA ALA A 183 0.34 -16.52 -5.57
C ALA A 183 -0.13 -17.21 -6.89
N PRO A 184 -0.19 -18.55 -6.95
CA PRO A 184 -0.06 -19.49 -5.82
C PRO A 184 1.38 -19.94 -5.48
N GLU A 185 2.37 -19.67 -6.33
CA GLU A 185 3.75 -20.17 -6.18
C GLU A 185 4.32 -19.87 -4.78
N LEU A 186 4.19 -18.63 -4.32
CA LEU A 186 4.63 -18.22 -2.98
C LEU A 186 4.07 -19.10 -1.85
N CYS A 187 2.81 -19.50 -1.98
CA CYS A 187 2.14 -20.32 -0.97
C CYS A 187 2.63 -21.77 -1.07
N LEU A 188 2.80 -22.27 -2.29
CA LEU A 188 3.20 -23.64 -2.57
C LEU A 188 4.65 -23.95 -2.23
N ASP A 189 5.50 -22.93 -2.04
CA ASP A 189 6.85 -23.09 -1.49
C ASP A 189 6.85 -23.78 -0.10
N CYS A 190 5.76 -23.60 0.67
CA CYS A 190 5.58 -24.23 1.97
C CYS A 190 4.38 -25.21 2.00
N HIS A 191 3.34 -24.97 1.20
CA HIS A 191 2.10 -25.74 1.21
C HIS A 191 2.06 -26.80 0.11
N ASP A 192 2.02 -28.07 0.49
CA ASP A 192 1.95 -29.20 -0.44
C ASP A 192 0.50 -29.49 -0.88
N SER A 193 0.17 -29.06 -2.11
CA SER A 193 -1.13 -29.29 -2.75
C SER A 193 -1.34 -30.72 -3.27
N SER A 194 -0.29 -31.55 -3.33
CA SER A 194 -0.39 -32.94 -3.81
C SER A 194 -1.09 -33.86 -2.80
N LYS A 195 -1.14 -33.45 -1.53
CA LYS A 195 -1.71 -34.24 -0.43
C LYS A 195 -3.21 -34.50 -0.62
N LYS A 196 -3.62 -35.74 -0.35
CA LYS A 196 -5.05 -36.13 -0.37
C LYS A 196 -5.91 -35.27 0.57
N THR A 197 -5.35 -34.85 1.71
CA THR A 197 -6.04 -33.96 2.65
C THR A 197 -6.34 -32.61 2.02
N PHE A 198 -5.41 -32.02 1.27
CA PHE A 198 -5.61 -30.76 0.54
C PHE A 198 -6.78 -30.88 -0.45
N LYS A 199 -6.77 -31.91 -1.30
CA LYS A 199 -7.85 -32.15 -2.27
C LYS A 199 -9.20 -32.38 -1.60
N SER A 200 -9.23 -33.13 -0.51
CA SER A 200 -10.46 -33.41 0.24
C SER A 200 -11.06 -32.15 0.88
N GLN A 201 -10.23 -31.27 1.46
CA GLN A 201 -10.71 -30.03 2.08
C GLN A 201 -11.27 -29.05 1.03
N HIS A 202 -10.72 -29.06 -0.18
CA HIS A 202 -11.22 -28.27 -1.32
C HIS A 202 -12.24 -29.02 -2.17
N VAL A 203 -12.86 -30.08 -1.62
CA VAL A 203 -13.94 -30.86 -2.27
C VAL A 203 -13.61 -31.32 -3.70
N GLY A 204 -12.33 -31.56 -3.98
CA GLY A 204 -11.82 -32.03 -5.27
C GLY A 204 -11.63 -30.96 -6.34
N TYR A 205 -11.93 -29.69 -6.05
CA TYR A 205 -11.69 -28.61 -7.01
C TYR A 205 -10.19 -28.31 -7.12
N PRO A 206 -9.68 -27.99 -8.33
CA PRO A 206 -8.26 -27.77 -8.59
C PRO A 206 -7.83 -26.35 -8.18
N VAL A 207 -7.92 -26.03 -6.88
CA VAL A 207 -7.61 -24.70 -6.34
C VAL A 207 -6.11 -24.41 -6.23
N GLU A 208 -5.26 -25.41 -6.46
CA GLU A 208 -3.80 -25.26 -6.41
C GLU A 208 -3.24 -24.29 -7.46
N THR A 209 -4.01 -23.99 -8.51
CA THR A 209 -3.68 -23.00 -9.54
C THR A 209 -4.37 -21.66 -9.31
N ALA A 210 -5.25 -21.56 -8.31
CA ALA A 210 -6.01 -20.36 -8.01
C ALA A 210 -5.26 -19.44 -7.04
N ASN A 211 -5.72 -18.19 -6.94
CA ASN A 211 -5.19 -17.27 -5.94
C ASN A 211 -5.66 -17.68 -4.54
N CYS A 212 -4.76 -18.21 -3.71
CA CYS A 212 -5.07 -18.65 -2.35
C CYS A 212 -5.66 -17.51 -1.48
N SER A 213 -5.21 -16.27 -1.71
CA SER A 213 -5.64 -15.10 -0.94
C SER A 213 -7.02 -14.57 -1.33
N SER A 214 -7.71 -15.20 -2.29
CA SER A 214 -9.11 -14.87 -2.61
C SER A 214 -10.09 -15.39 -1.54
N CYS A 215 -9.67 -16.40 -0.78
CA CYS A 215 -10.49 -17.05 0.25
C CYS A 215 -9.78 -17.09 1.61
N HIS A 216 -8.46 -17.27 1.60
CA HIS A 216 -7.66 -17.34 2.83
C HIS A 216 -7.03 -15.99 3.17
N ASN A 217 -6.98 -15.66 4.46
CA ASN A 217 -6.19 -14.56 4.96
C ASN A 217 -4.76 -15.04 5.26
N PRO A 218 -3.73 -14.63 4.48
CA PRO A 218 -2.35 -15.05 4.70
C PRO A 218 -1.75 -14.50 6.00
N HIS A 219 -2.41 -13.54 6.66
CA HIS A 219 -2.00 -12.99 7.96
C HIS A 219 -2.65 -13.70 9.17
N GLY A 220 -3.47 -14.71 8.91
CA GLY A 220 -4.29 -15.38 9.90
C GLY A 220 -5.70 -14.79 10.00
N SER A 221 -6.59 -15.47 10.73
CA SER A 221 -7.99 -15.07 10.84
C SER A 221 -8.64 -15.64 12.11
N ASN A 222 -9.92 -15.35 12.30
CA ASN A 222 -10.75 -15.95 13.33
C ASN A 222 -11.53 -17.18 12.85
N THR A 223 -11.42 -17.53 11.57
CA THR A 223 -12.07 -18.67 10.94
C THR A 223 -11.11 -19.86 10.74
N THR A 224 -11.64 -21.07 10.83
CA THR A 224 -10.86 -22.30 10.60
C THR A 224 -10.26 -22.33 9.20
N ALA A 225 -9.12 -23.01 9.07
CA ALA A 225 -8.32 -23.04 7.83
C ALA A 225 -7.88 -21.65 7.32
N MET A 226 -7.90 -20.62 8.19
CA MET A 226 -7.54 -19.25 7.87
C MET A 226 -8.36 -18.65 6.73
N LEU A 227 -9.63 -19.05 6.56
CA LEU A 227 -10.53 -18.30 5.68
C LEU A 227 -10.71 -16.89 6.23
N TYR A 228 -11.02 -15.90 5.39
CA TYR A 228 -11.36 -14.58 5.92
C TYR A 228 -12.53 -14.65 6.93
N ASP A 229 -12.64 -13.62 7.77
CA ASP A 229 -13.65 -13.59 8.84
C ASP A 229 -15.09 -13.56 8.29
N ASN A 230 -15.28 -12.97 7.10
CA ASN A 230 -16.56 -13.02 6.38
C ASN A 230 -16.49 -14.11 5.31
N VAL A 231 -17.13 -15.25 5.56
CA VAL A 231 -17.23 -16.36 4.60
C VAL A 231 -18.66 -16.52 4.13
N HIS A 232 -18.85 -16.63 2.82
CA HIS A 232 -20.14 -16.90 2.22
C HIS A 232 -20.62 -18.31 2.59
N GLN A 233 -21.88 -18.43 3.02
CA GLN A 233 -22.44 -19.67 3.54
C GLN A 233 -22.35 -20.89 2.59
N PRO A 234 -22.51 -20.74 1.26
CA PRO A 234 -22.28 -21.84 0.33
C PRO A 234 -20.85 -22.41 0.38
N LEU A 235 -19.84 -21.58 0.67
CA LEU A 235 -18.46 -22.05 0.82
C LEU A 235 -18.28 -22.84 2.10
N THR A 236 -18.76 -22.33 3.25
CA THR A 236 -18.66 -23.04 4.54
C THR A 236 -19.41 -24.36 4.52
N SER A 237 -20.47 -24.44 3.72
CA SER A 237 -21.32 -25.63 3.56
C SER A 237 -20.88 -26.55 2.43
N ARG A 238 -19.77 -26.23 1.75
CA ARG A 238 -19.19 -27.04 0.66
C ARG A 238 -20.14 -27.25 -0.53
N MET A 239 -20.97 -26.26 -0.82
CA MET A 239 -22.03 -26.29 -1.84
C MET A 239 -21.54 -25.77 -3.20
N CYS A 240 -20.28 -26.03 -3.56
CA CYS A 240 -19.63 -25.48 -4.75
C CYS A 240 -20.40 -25.78 -6.05
N LYS A 241 -20.99 -26.99 -6.15
CA LYS A 241 -21.74 -27.46 -7.33
C LYS A 241 -23.05 -26.71 -7.60
N GLN A 242 -23.50 -25.86 -6.67
CA GLN A 242 -24.66 -24.99 -6.92
C GLN A 242 -24.32 -23.84 -7.85
N CYS A 243 -23.05 -23.42 -7.86
CA CYS A 243 -22.57 -22.32 -8.66
C CYS A 243 -21.63 -22.80 -9.77
N HIS A 244 -20.80 -23.80 -9.52
CA HIS A 244 -19.75 -24.27 -10.41
C HIS A 244 -20.04 -25.66 -10.99
N GLU A 245 -19.45 -25.97 -12.14
CA GLU A 245 -19.45 -27.31 -12.70
C GLU A 245 -18.76 -28.34 -11.78
N ASP A 246 -18.92 -29.62 -12.08
CA ASP A 246 -18.32 -30.68 -11.26
C ASP A 246 -16.78 -30.58 -11.24
N PRO A 247 -16.11 -30.85 -10.11
CA PRO A 247 -14.65 -30.83 -10.02
C PRO A 247 -13.93 -31.75 -11.03
N SER A 248 -14.61 -32.79 -11.53
CA SER A 248 -14.09 -33.71 -12.53
C SER A 248 -14.42 -33.31 -13.98
N SER A 249 -15.14 -32.20 -14.19
CA SER A 249 -15.45 -31.70 -15.53
C SER A 249 -14.22 -31.12 -16.24
N ALA A 250 -14.35 -30.84 -17.54
CA ALA A 250 -13.30 -30.14 -18.30
C ALA A 250 -13.12 -28.69 -17.83
N THR A 251 -14.14 -28.11 -17.19
CA THR A 251 -14.19 -26.71 -16.75
C THR A 251 -14.69 -26.57 -15.31
N PRO A 252 -13.99 -27.12 -14.30
CA PRO A 252 -14.48 -27.20 -12.92
C PRO A 252 -14.98 -25.89 -12.31
N PHE A 253 -14.37 -24.75 -12.65
CA PHE A 253 -14.77 -23.44 -12.11
C PHE A 253 -15.77 -22.67 -13.00
N ALA A 254 -16.16 -23.20 -14.16
CA ALA A 254 -17.20 -22.56 -14.95
C ALA A 254 -18.50 -22.52 -14.15
N THR A 255 -19.21 -21.39 -14.24
CA THR A 255 -20.47 -21.25 -13.53
C THR A 255 -21.58 -21.95 -14.30
N VAL A 256 -22.46 -22.67 -13.58
CA VAL A 256 -23.55 -23.44 -14.19
C VAL A 256 -24.66 -22.56 -14.78
N LYS A 257 -24.68 -21.28 -14.40
CA LYS A 257 -25.59 -20.23 -14.88
C LYS A 257 -24.89 -18.87 -14.88
N PRO A 258 -25.45 -17.84 -15.56
CA PRO A 258 -24.99 -16.47 -15.42
C PRO A 258 -25.03 -15.99 -13.96
N SER A 259 -24.10 -15.11 -13.57
CA SER A 259 -23.95 -14.66 -12.18
C SER A 259 -25.24 -14.12 -11.57
N PHE A 260 -26.01 -13.32 -12.32
CA PHE A 260 -27.28 -12.77 -11.86
C PHE A 260 -28.27 -13.86 -11.42
N GLU A 261 -28.48 -14.88 -12.25
CA GLU A 261 -29.43 -15.97 -11.94
C GLU A 261 -29.00 -16.80 -10.73
N LEU A 262 -27.69 -17.00 -10.57
CA LEU A 262 -27.14 -17.69 -9.40
C LEU A 262 -27.41 -16.90 -8.12
N CYS A 263 -27.11 -15.60 -8.13
CA CYS A 263 -27.33 -14.72 -7.00
C CYS A 263 -28.82 -14.62 -6.66
N GLN A 264 -29.68 -14.36 -7.64
CA GLN A 264 -31.12 -14.20 -7.45
C GLN A 264 -31.78 -15.47 -6.89
N GLY A 265 -31.25 -16.65 -7.22
CA GLY A 265 -31.75 -17.93 -6.70
C GLY A 265 -31.78 -18.02 -5.17
N CYS A 266 -30.86 -17.34 -4.47
CA CYS A 266 -30.81 -17.29 -3.01
C CYS A 266 -31.09 -15.89 -2.44
N HIS A 267 -30.75 -14.83 -3.17
CA HIS A 267 -30.89 -13.43 -2.77
C HIS A 267 -32.05 -12.74 -3.51
N TYR A 268 -33.19 -13.43 -3.63
CA TYR A 268 -34.32 -12.99 -4.44
C TYR A 268 -34.82 -11.58 -4.10
N GLU A 269 -35.08 -11.31 -2.82
CA GLU A 269 -35.57 -10.00 -2.36
C GLU A 269 -34.54 -8.90 -2.62
N MET A 270 -33.29 -9.09 -2.19
CA MET A 270 -32.21 -8.12 -2.38
C MET A 270 -31.99 -7.76 -3.86
N VAL A 271 -31.98 -8.77 -4.73
CA VAL A 271 -31.81 -8.55 -6.16
C VAL A 271 -33.03 -7.82 -6.72
N ASN A 272 -34.25 -8.29 -6.45
CA ASN A 272 -35.44 -7.64 -7.00
C ASN A 272 -35.61 -6.19 -6.51
N ASP A 273 -35.35 -5.93 -5.22
CA ASP A 273 -35.40 -4.58 -4.67
C ASP A 273 -34.39 -3.65 -5.35
N THR A 274 -33.20 -4.16 -5.67
CA THR A 274 -32.18 -3.40 -6.40
C THR A 274 -32.67 -3.02 -7.82
N PHE A 275 -33.25 -3.97 -8.55
CA PHE A 275 -33.63 -3.77 -9.96
C PHE A 275 -35.02 -3.12 -10.12
N ASN A 276 -35.80 -2.98 -9.05
CA ASN A 276 -37.10 -2.31 -9.06
C ASN A 276 -37.03 -0.79 -8.88
N LYS A 277 -35.83 -0.22 -8.71
CA LYS A 277 -35.61 1.21 -8.51
C LYS A 277 -35.39 1.94 -9.83
N ASP A 278 -35.79 3.21 -9.88
CA ASP A 278 -35.75 4.01 -11.11
C ASP A 278 -34.33 4.24 -11.66
N ARG A 279 -33.32 4.28 -10.78
CA ARG A 279 -31.93 4.56 -11.14
C ARG A 279 -31.01 3.49 -10.59
N MET A 280 -30.54 2.65 -11.50
CA MET A 280 -29.53 1.64 -11.20
C MET A 280 -28.13 2.22 -11.40
N HIS A 281 -27.23 1.87 -10.49
CA HIS A 281 -25.82 2.17 -10.63
C HIS A 281 -25.21 1.24 -11.69
N TRP A 282 -24.58 1.82 -12.72
CA TRP A 282 -24.11 1.06 -13.88
C TRP A 282 -23.30 -0.22 -13.57
N PRO A 283 -22.37 -0.25 -12.58
CA PRO A 283 -21.60 -1.46 -12.27
C PRO A 283 -22.45 -2.66 -11.83
N VAL A 284 -23.70 -2.47 -11.39
CA VAL A 284 -24.56 -3.62 -11.04
C VAL A 284 -25.27 -4.24 -12.24
N VAL A 285 -25.24 -3.58 -13.41
CA VAL A 285 -25.94 -4.03 -14.63
C VAL A 285 -25.00 -4.40 -15.78
N ASP A 286 -23.68 -4.30 -15.60
CA ASP A 286 -22.70 -4.78 -16.58
C ASP A 286 -22.56 -6.31 -16.55
N GLU A 287 -21.67 -6.86 -17.38
CA GLU A 287 -21.43 -8.30 -17.46
C GLU A 287 -20.88 -8.92 -16.16
N LYS A 288 -20.19 -8.13 -15.32
CA LYS A 288 -19.63 -8.58 -14.04
C LYS A 288 -20.64 -8.42 -12.89
N GLY A 289 -21.54 -7.44 -12.99
CA GLY A 289 -22.60 -7.14 -12.04
C GLY A 289 -22.08 -7.03 -10.62
N CYS A 290 -22.68 -7.83 -9.72
CA CYS A 290 -22.33 -7.91 -8.30
C CYS A 290 -20.82 -8.09 -8.05
N LEU A 291 -20.14 -8.81 -8.94
CA LEU A 291 -18.72 -9.13 -8.81
C LEU A 291 -17.80 -7.95 -9.10
N ASN A 292 -18.32 -6.79 -9.50
CA ASN A 292 -17.50 -5.57 -9.54
C ASN A 292 -17.04 -5.18 -8.13
N CYS A 293 -17.93 -5.29 -7.14
CA CYS A 293 -17.68 -4.84 -5.77
C CYS A 293 -17.55 -6.00 -4.77
N HIS A 294 -18.25 -7.12 -5.00
CA HIS A 294 -18.32 -8.23 -4.05
C HIS A 294 -17.44 -9.42 -4.43
N SER A 295 -16.94 -10.11 -3.41
CA SER A 295 -16.31 -11.44 -3.48
C SER A 295 -17.36 -12.51 -3.18
N PRO A 296 -17.60 -13.49 -4.06
CA PRO A 296 -18.69 -14.45 -3.88
C PRO A 296 -18.37 -15.57 -2.87
N HIS A 297 -17.15 -15.59 -2.31
CA HIS A 297 -16.65 -16.70 -1.48
C HIS A 297 -16.28 -16.25 -0.07
N ALA A 298 -15.36 -15.31 0.07
CA ALA A 298 -14.95 -14.77 1.35
C ALA A 298 -14.31 -13.38 1.17
N SER A 299 -14.30 -12.59 2.24
CA SER A 299 -13.60 -11.30 2.29
C SER A 299 -13.23 -10.87 3.71
N SER A 300 -12.21 -10.02 3.83
CA SER A 300 -11.94 -9.25 5.06
C SER A 300 -13.09 -8.31 5.40
N GLU A 301 -13.84 -7.85 4.40
CA GLU A 301 -14.89 -6.85 4.58
C GLU A 301 -16.27 -7.45 4.79
N ALA A 302 -17.09 -6.74 5.56
CA ALA A 302 -18.50 -7.06 5.75
C ALA A 302 -19.24 -7.09 4.40
N MET A 303 -20.34 -7.86 4.35
CA MET A 303 -21.14 -8.04 3.14
C MET A 303 -20.32 -8.55 1.93
N LEU A 304 -19.18 -9.18 2.21
CA LEU A 304 -18.26 -9.73 1.22
C LEU A 304 -17.75 -8.70 0.21
N MET A 305 -17.58 -7.44 0.59
CA MET A 305 -16.95 -6.42 -0.27
C MET A 305 -15.49 -6.80 -0.59
N LYS A 306 -14.98 -6.56 -1.79
CA LYS A 306 -13.63 -6.99 -2.19
C LYS A 306 -12.49 -6.27 -1.46
N ALA A 307 -12.76 -5.06 -0.99
CA ALA A 307 -11.84 -4.17 -0.29
C ALA A 307 -12.69 -3.12 0.44
N PRO A 308 -12.09 -2.28 1.32
CA PRO A 308 -12.79 -1.18 1.96
C PRO A 308 -13.55 -0.32 0.94
N GLN A 309 -14.71 0.22 1.32
CA GLN A 309 -15.62 0.91 0.40
C GLN A 309 -14.93 2.00 -0.42
N LYS A 310 -14.10 2.84 0.22
CA LYS A 310 -13.31 3.87 -0.44
C LYS A 310 -12.47 3.33 -1.59
N GLU A 311 -11.78 2.21 -1.37
CA GLU A 311 -10.90 1.60 -2.36
C GLU A 311 -11.71 1.05 -3.54
N VAL A 312 -12.77 0.28 -3.27
CA VAL A 312 -13.65 -0.28 -4.30
C VAL A 312 -14.22 0.84 -5.17
N CYS A 313 -14.77 1.89 -4.55
CA CYS A 313 -15.32 3.04 -5.27
C CYS A 313 -14.24 3.79 -6.06
N SER A 314 -13.05 3.98 -5.49
CA SER A 314 -11.95 4.75 -6.12
C SER A 314 -11.43 4.15 -7.41
N SER A 315 -11.60 2.84 -7.61
CA SER A 315 -11.21 2.16 -8.84
C SER A 315 -11.87 2.74 -10.08
N CYS A 316 -13.09 3.29 -9.93
CA CYS A 316 -13.84 3.99 -10.98
C CYS A 316 -13.99 5.50 -10.71
N HIS A 317 -14.14 5.90 -9.44
CA HIS A 317 -14.36 7.29 -9.02
C HIS A 317 -13.07 7.99 -8.55
N SER A 318 -11.96 7.76 -9.25
CA SER A 318 -10.65 8.31 -8.90
C SER A 318 -10.62 9.84 -8.95
N ASP A 319 -11.44 10.47 -9.79
CA ASP A 319 -11.59 11.92 -9.89
C ASP A 319 -12.14 12.53 -8.58
N THR A 320 -13.06 11.80 -7.93
CA THR A 320 -13.69 12.21 -6.68
C THR A 320 -12.69 12.15 -5.55
N ILE A 321 -11.90 11.06 -5.47
CA ILE A 321 -10.82 10.93 -4.49
C ILE A 321 -9.73 11.98 -4.71
N ALA A 322 -9.34 12.25 -5.96
CA ALA A 322 -8.38 13.30 -6.30
C ALA A 322 -8.87 14.71 -5.92
N ARG A 323 -10.19 14.94 -5.95
CA ARG A 323 -10.78 16.19 -5.46
C ARG A 323 -10.74 16.26 -3.93
N GLN A 324 -11.11 15.19 -3.23
CA GLN A 324 -11.03 15.13 -1.77
C GLN A 324 -9.61 15.37 -1.26
N ALA A 325 -8.60 14.83 -1.94
CA ALA A 325 -7.19 15.04 -1.59
C ALA A 325 -6.82 16.54 -1.59
N ARG A 326 -7.29 17.29 -2.58
CA ARG A 326 -7.07 18.75 -2.73
C ARG A 326 -8.00 19.62 -1.89
N ALA A 327 -9.01 19.03 -1.25
CA ALA A 327 -9.99 19.78 -0.49
C ALA A 327 -9.35 20.41 0.76
N LEU A 328 -9.54 21.73 0.94
CA LEU A 328 -9.05 22.43 2.13
C LEU A 328 -9.81 22.06 3.40
N THR A 329 -11.07 21.68 3.28
CA THR A 329 -11.91 21.20 4.38
C THR A 329 -12.23 19.74 4.11
N LYS A 330 -12.02 18.88 5.11
CA LYS A 330 -12.33 17.45 5.04
C LYS A 330 -13.74 17.20 5.58
N HIS A 331 -14.53 16.42 4.85
CA HIS A 331 -15.88 16.02 5.26
C HIS A 331 -15.81 14.59 5.78
N GLN A 332 -15.89 14.39 7.09
CA GLN A 332 -15.54 13.12 7.76
C GLN A 332 -16.19 11.87 7.13
N PRO A 333 -17.52 11.77 6.94
CA PRO A 333 -18.11 10.58 6.28
C PRO A 333 -17.47 10.21 4.95
N ILE A 334 -17.05 11.20 4.16
CA ILE A 334 -16.45 10.99 2.85
C ILE A 334 -14.95 10.68 2.98
N ASP A 335 -14.27 11.35 3.91
CA ASP A 335 -12.84 11.16 4.19
C ASP A 335 -12.58 9.76 4.76
N ASP A 336 -13.48 9.29 5.62
CA ASP A 336 -13.52 7.96 6.22
C ASP A 336 -13.97 6.88 5.23
N GLY A 337 -14.45 7.28 4.04
CA GLY A 337 -14.78 6.35 2.96
C GLY A 337 -16.21 5.79 3.00
N GLU A 338 -17.09 6.38 3.81
CA GLU A 338 -18.49 5.98 4.00
C GLU A 338 -19.40 6.57 2.91
N CYS A 339 -19.10 6.25 1.64
CA CYS A 339 -19.88 6.70 0.49
C CYS A 339 -21.37 6.34 0.62
N SER A 340 -21.67 5.19 1.25
CA SER A 340 -23.04 4.71 1.41
C SER A 340 -23.88 5.48 2.43
N SER A 341 -23.28 6.37 3.21
CA SER A 341 -24.02 7.24 4.14
C SER A 341 -24.90 8.24 3.37
N CYS A 342 -24.57 8.55 2.12
CA CYS A 342 -25.35 9.45 1.28
C CYS A 342 -25.81 8.82 -0.04
N HIS A 343 -25.06 7.86 -0.58
CA HIS A 343 -25.39 7.17 -1.81
C HIS A 343 -25.92 5.76 -1.54
N SER A 344 -26.93 5.32 -2.28
CA SER A 344 -27.30 3.91 -2.39
C SER A 344 -26.47 3.29 -3.52
N PRO A 345 -25.40 2.54 -3.23
CA PRO A 345 -24.40 2.16 -4.24
C PRO A 345 -24.89 1.18 -5.30
N HIS A 346 -26.07 0.59 -5.11
CA HIS A 346 -26.68 -0.32 -6.07
C HIS A 346 -27.73 0.37 -6.91
N SER A 347 -28.71 1.02 -6.27
CA SER A 347 -29.79 1.73 -6.96
C SER A 347 -30.59 2.61 -6.01
N SER A 348 -31.25 3.63 -6.56
CA SER A 348 -32.16 4.52 -5.83
C SER A 348 -33.26 5.05 -6.74
N ASP A 349 -34.34 5.55 -6.15
CA ASP A 349 -35.35 6.35 -6.87
C ASP A 349 -34.88 7.81 -7.04
N ASN A 350 -33.85 8.21 -6.29
CA ASN A 350 -33.38 9.59 -6.23
C ASN A 350 -32.22 9.86 -7.22
N PRO A 351 -32.11 11.08 -7.78
CA PRO A 351 -30.97 11.50 -8.60
C PRO A 351 -29.63 11.25 -7.90
N PHE A 352 -28.58 10.99 -8.69
CA PHE A 352 -27.24 10.67 -8.18
C PHE A 352 -27.21 9.53 -7.17
N ILE A 353 -28.16 8.59 -7.30
CA ILE A 353 -28.33 7.43 -6.44
C ILE A 353 -28.35 7.81 -4.94
N LEU A 354 -28.94 8.93 -4.56
CA LEU A 354 -28.97 9.39 -3.17
C LEU A 354 -29.91 8.53 -2.31
N THR A 355 -29.59 8.37 -1.02
CA THR A 355 -30.44 7.66 -0.07
C THR A 355 -31.73 8.41 0.24
N GLU A 356 -31.70 9.75 0.12
CA GLU A 356 -32.83 10.64 0.38
C GLU A 356 -33.21 11.45 -0.86
N LYS A 357 -34.48 11.84 -0.95
CA LYS A 357 -35.00 12.63 -2.07
C LYS A 357 -34.55 14.10 -2.03
N SER A 358 -34.52 14.67 -0.83
CA SER A 358 -34.16 16.07 -0.60
C SER A 358 -32.75 16.16 -0.04
N ASN A 359 -31.92 17.02 -0.63
CA ASN A 359 -30.58 17.30 -0.10
C ASN A 359 -30.64 17.91 1.31
N ILE A 360 -31.71 18.65 1.63
CA ILE A 360 -31.90 19.20 2.98
C ILE A 360 -32.14 18.09 3.98
N ASN A 361 -33.01 17.12 3.67
CA ASN A 361 -33.25 15.97 4.55
C ASN A 361 -31.99 15.11 4.67
N LEU A 362 -31.30 14.87 3.55
CA LEU A 362 -30.06 14.10 3.53
C LEU A 362 -29.01 14.70 4.47
N CYS A 363 -28.71 15.99 4.31
CA CYS A 363 -27.75 16.68 5.16
C CYS A 363 -28.27 16.80 6.60
N GLY A 364 -29.58 16.99 6.78
CA GLY A 364 -30.26 17.13 8.07
C GLY A 364 -30.14 15.90 8.97
N GLN A 365 -29.89 14.71 8.42
CA GLN A 365 -29.63 13.50 9.21
C GLN A 365 -28.45 13.67 10.19
N CYS A 366 -27.47 14.52 9.86
CA CYS A 366 -26.34 14.85 10.72
C CYS A 366 -26.26 16.34 11.08
N HIS A 367 -26.82 17.22 10.24
CA HIS A 367 -26.75 18.66 10.36
C HIS A 367 -28.11 19.30 10.66
N ASP A 368 -28.89 18.71 11.56
CA ASP A 368 -30.24 19.15 11.92
C ASP A 368 -30.35 20.67 12.18
N TRP A 369 -29.44 21.23 12.98
CA TRP A 369 -29.43 22.68 13.26
C TRP A 369 -29.20 23.55 12.03
N GLN A 370 -28.49 23.05 11.02
CA GLN A 370 -28.22 23.82 9.79
C GLN A 370 -29.44 23.90 8.87
N THR A 371 -30.47 23.07 9.10
CA THR A 371 -31.75 23.18 8.40
C THR A 371 -32.55 24.41 8.84
N HIS A 372 -32.23 25.00 10.01
CA HIS A 372 -32.85 26.21 10.56
C HIS A 372 -32.18 27.50 10.08
N SER A 373 -31.71 27.51 8.83
CA SER A 373 -31.00 28.66 8.25
C SER A 373 -31.89 29.90 8.19
N THR A 374 -31.30 31.07 8.44
CA THR A 374 -31.97 32.37 8.22
C THR A 374 -32.01 32.74 6.74
N HIS A 375 -31.17 32.10 5.91
CA HIS A 375 -31.23 32.23 4.46
C HIS A 375 -32.32 31.29 3.92
N PRO A 376 -33.22 31.77 3.04
CA PRO A 376 -34.26 30.93 2.46
C PRO A 376 -33.61 29.79 1.66
N ILE A 377 -34.01 28.56 1.95
CA ILE A 377 -33.66 27.32 1.25
C ILE A 377 -34.90 26.41 1.26
N GLY A 378 -34.96 25.45 0.33
CA GLY A 378 -36.04 24.47 0.25
C GLY A 378 -36.68 24.38 -1.12
N ASP A 379 -37.59 23.41 -1.27
CA ASP A 379 -38.20 23.07 -2.55
C ASP A 379 -39.00 24.23 -3.18
N ASP A 380 -39.52 25.15 -2.35
CA ASP A 380 -40.28 26.33 -2.77
C ASP A 380 -39.40 27.56 -3.10
N VAL A 381 -38.09 27.48 -2.85
CA VAL A 381 -37.15 28.58 -3.08
C VAL A 381 -36.37 28.29 -4.35
N ILE A 382 -36.46 29.15 -5.36
CA ILE A 382 -35.75 28.95 -6.64
C ILE A 382 -34.35 29.58 -6.56
N ASP A 383 -33.33 28.87 -7.05
CA ASP A 383 -31.98 29.42 -7.19
C ASP A 383 -31.96 30.48 -8.31
N PRO A 384 -31.64 31.76 -8.02
CA PRO A 384 -31.61 32.82 -9.03
C PRO A 384 -30.60 32.59 -10.16
N ARG A 385 -29.59 31.75 -9.96
CA ARG A 385 -28.56 31.41 -10.96
C ARG A 385 -29.07 30.37 -11.95
N ASN A 386 -30.01 29.52 -11.53
CA ASN A 386 -30.63 28.50 -12.38
C ASN A 386 -32.10 28.30 -11.98
N PRO A 387 -33.04 28.89 -12.75
CA PRO A 387 -34.47 28.80 -12.46
C PRO A 387 -35.07 27.39 -12.44
N ASN A 388 -34.33 26.38 -12.92
CA ASN A 388 -34.76 24.98 -12.91
C ASN A 388 -34.38 24.24 -11.62
N LEU A 389 -33.67 24.88 -10.70
CA LEU A 389 -33.22 24.28 -9.44
C LEU A 389 -33.84 25.02 -8.25
N SER A 390 -34.22 24.25 -7.24
CA SER A 390 -34.46 24.81 -5.92
C SER A 390 -33.13 25.16 -5.24
N LEU A 391 -33.16 26.18 -4.40
CA LEU A 391 -32.03 26.63 -3.63
C LEU A 391 -31.91 25.74 -2.37
N ASP A 392 -30.80 25.03 -2.27
CA ASP A 392 -30.54 24.03 -1.23
C ASP A 392 -29.09 24.09 -0.73
N CYS A 393 -28.70 23.13 0.11
CA CYS A 393 -27.35 23.02 0.65
C CYS A 393 -26.28 22.94 -0.47
N LEU A 394 -26.55 22.18 -1.53
CA LEU A 394 -25.59 21.93 -2.62
C LEU A 394 -25.44 23.11 -3.58
N SER A 395 -26.36 24.07 -3.52
CA SER A 395 -26.26 25.34 -4.23
C SER A 395 -25.07 26.17 -3.76
N CYS A 396 -24.68 26.03 -2.49
CA CYS A 396 -23.55 26.75 -1.90
C CYS A 396 -22.36 25.84 -1.63
N HIS A 397 -22.62 24.58 -1.25
CA HIS A 397 -21.61 23.64 -0.80
C HIS A 397 -21.39 22.48 -1.78
N ARG A 398 -20.14 22.04 -1.90
CA ARG A 398 -19.74 20.82 -2.60
C ARG A 398 -19.05 19.88 -1.63
N THR A 399 -19.83 18.98 -1.05
CA THR A 399 -19.41 18.08 0.05
C THR A 399 -18.26 17.14 -0.33
N HIS A 400 -18.13 16.79 -1.61
CA HIS A 400 -17.00 16.02 -2.15
C HIS A 400 -15.67 16.79 -2.19
N GLY A 401 -15.65 18.05 -1.72
CA GLY A 401 -14.46 18.87 -1.58
C GLY A 401 -14.34 19.99 -2.60
N THR A 402 -13.68 21.06 -2.18
CA THR A 402 -13.32 22.24 -2.99
C THR A 402 -11.94 22.73 -2.58
N GLU A 403 -11.28 23.48 -3.46
CA GLU A 403 -10.03 24.19 -3.16
C GLU A 403 -10.23 25.33 -2.14
N TYR A 404 -11.46 25.58 -1.71
CA TYR A 404 -11.86 26.64 -0.78
C TYR A 404 -12.38 26.09 0.55
N LYS A 405 -12.32 26.91 1.60
CA LYS A 405 -12.77 26.55 2.95
C LYS A 405 -14.29 26.37 3.00
N HIS A 406 -14.78 25.48 3.86
CA HIS A 406 -16.22 25.25 4.07
C HIS A 406 -16.97 24.77 2.82
N PHE A 407 -16.27 24.09 1.90
CA PHE A 407 -16.88 23.44 0.73
C PHE A 407 -17.54 24.40 -0.27
N ILE A 408 -17.26 25.71 -0.23
CA ILE A 408 -17.89 26.67 -1.14
C ILE A 408 -17.26 26.63 -2.54
N TYR A 409 -18.01 27.04 -3.56
CA TYR A 409 -17.56 27.04 -4.96
C TYR A 409 -16.60 28.18 -5.34
N THR A 410 -16.40 29.17 -4.48
CA THR A 410 -15.61 30.38 -4.76
C THR A 410 -14.59 30.64 -3.65
N GLU A 411 -13.57 31.46 -3.94
CA GLU A 411 -12.50 31.75 -2.97
C GLU A 411 -13.03 32.42 -1.69
N THR A 412 -13.97 33.35 -1.83
CA THR A 412 -14.58 34.04 -0.69
C THR A 412 -16.09 33.83 -0.66
N ILE A 413 -16.67 33.96 0.55
CA ILE A 413 -18.14 33.92 0.74
C ILE A 413 -18.82 35.04 -0.04
N ASN A 414 -18.22 36.23 -0.08
CA ASN A 414 -18.78 37.35 -0.83
C ASN A 414 -18.91 37.02 -2.33
N ASP A 415 -17.90 36.38 -2.91
CA ASP A 415 -17.92 35.97 -4.32
C ASP A 415 -19.03 34.96 -4.62
N LEU A 416 -19.39 34.11 -3.64
CA LEU A 416 -20.53 33.20 -3.74
C LEU A 416 -21.85 33.97 -3.65
N CYS A 417 -22.01 34.85 -2.65
CA CYS A 417 -23.24 35.59 -2.42
C CYS A 417 -23.63 36.49 -3.61
N VAL A 418 -22.66 37.15 -4.23
CA VAL A 418 -22.92 38.05 -5.38
C VAL A 418 -23.33 37.31 -6.66
N GLN A 419 -23.21 35.98 -6.70
CA GLN A 419 -23.75 35.19 -7.82
C GLN A 419 -25.28 35.29 -7.89
N CYS A 420 -25.95 35.34 -6.74
CA CYS A 420 -27.41 35.48 -6.63
C CYS A 420 -27.82 36.94 -6.38
N HIS A 421 -27.01 37.69 -5.63
CA HIS A 421 -27.29 39.09 -5.29
C HIS A 421 -26.47 40.06 -6.15
N GLN A 422 -26.70 40.00 -7.47
CA GLN A 422 -25.91 40.74 -8.46
C GLN A 422 -25.87 42.25 -8.23
N GLN A 423 -26.91 42.82 -7.61
CA GLN A 423 -26.97 44.23 -7.22
C GLN A 423 -25.86 44.67 -6.23
N TYR A 424 -25.23 43.73 -5.53
CA TYR A 424 -24.13 43.99 -4.61
C TYR A 424 -22.75 43.62 -5.18
N ARG A 425 -22.70 43.17 -6.45
CA ARG A 425 -21.45 42.90 -7.14
C ARG A 425 -20.73 44.23 -7.38
N ARG A 426 -19.58 44.40 -6.74
CA ARG A 426 -18.74 45.61 -6.86
C ARG A 426 -17.80 45.53 -8.04
#